data_AF-X1NUY8-F1
#
_entry.id   AF-X1NUY8-F1
#
_cell.length_a   1.000
_cell.length_b   1.000
_cell.length_c   1.000
_cell.angle_alpha   90.00
_cell.angle_beta   90.00
_cell.angle_gamma   90.00
#
_symmetry.space_group_name_H-M   'P 1'
#
loop_
_entity.id
_entity.type
_entity.pdbx_description
1 polymer ?
#
loop_
_entity_poly.entity_id
_entity_poly.type
_entity_poly.pdbx_seq_one_letter_code
_entity_poly.pdbx_strand_id
1 'polypeptide(L)'
;MDEIKTITIKDKKYLELLKKIINPPEILYVKGELNPNEQCFAVVGTRMCSPYGKQVALEIAGDLAEAGLIIVSGLAPGIDTFAHTAAVERNKRTIAVLGTGLDEKSIYPQSNLKLAQRILETGGCLISEYPPGTPGSKFTFPQRNRIISG
;
A
#
# COMPACT_ATOMS: atom_id res chain seq x y z
N MET A 1 -1.85 -15.54 10.86
CA MET A 1 -2.67 -14.33 10.65
C MET A 1 -1.85 -13.19 11.21
N ASP A 2 -1.35 -12.28 10.37
CA ASP A 2 -0.39 -11.26 10.83
C ASP A 2 -1.03 -10.26 11.78
N GLU A 3 -0.37 -10.05 12.92
CA GLU A 3 -0.74 -9.07 13.93
C GLU A 3 -0.42 -7.64 13.43
N ILE A 4 -1.27 -6.67 13.79
CA ILE A 4 -1.04 -5.25 13.49
C ILE A 4 -0.02 -4.72 14.49
N LYS A 5 1.14 -4.29 13.97
CA LYS A 5 2.24 -3.70 14.74
C LYS A 5 2.19 -2.19 14.63
N THR A 6 2.70 -1.53 15.66
CA THR A 6 2.86 -0.07 15.68
C THR A 6 4.35 0.25 15.53
N ILE A 7 4.68 1.11 14.57
CA ILE A 7 6.03 1.64 14.32
C ILE A 7 5.95 3.15 14.46
N THR A 8 6.85 3.74 15.24
CA THR A 8 6.96 5.18 15.43
C THR A 8 8.10 5.75 14.59
N ILE A 9 8.10 7.07 14.35
CA ILE A 9 9.16 7.76 13.61
C ILE A 9 10.58 7.56 14.20
N LYS A 10 10.66 7.18 15.49
CA LYS A 10 11.90 6.93 16.21
C LYS A 10 12.43 5.51 16.03
N ASP A 11 11.61 4.59 15.50
CA ASP A 11 11.99 3.20 15.33
C ASP A 11 12.93 2.99 14.14
N LYS A 12 13.87 2.06 14.30
CA LYS A 12 14.82 1.68 13.22
C LYS A 12 14.15 1.09 11.98
N LYS A 13 12.93 0.57 12.12
CA LYS A 13 12.14 -0.01 11.03
C LYS A 13 11.31 1.02 10.26
N TYR A 14 11.30 2.28 10.72
CA TYR A 14 10.60 3.36 10.03
C TYR A 14 11.32 3.70 8.71
N LEU A 15 10.56 4.01 7.65
CA LEU A 15 11.13 4.32 6.34
C LEU A 15 11.83 5.68 6.36
N GLU A 16 13.14 5.70 6.07
CA GLU A 16 13.94 6.93 6.09
C GLU A 16 13.46 7.96 5.06
N LEU A 17 12.90 7.51 3.93
CA LEU A 17 12.31 8.41 2.93
C LEU A 17 11.04 9.10 3.46
N LEU A 18 10.18 8.38 4.19
CA LEU A 18 9.00 8.97 4.81
C LEU A 18 9.35 10.05 5.84
N LYS A 19 10.49 9.97 6.53
CA LYS A 19 10.92 11.02 7.47
C LYS A 19 11.18 12.36 6.79
N LYS A 20 11.41 12.36 5.47
CA LYS A 20 11.79 13.56 4.70
C LYS A 20 10.59 14.29 4.11
N ILE A 21 9.38 13.73 4.16
CA ILE A 21 8.20 14.40 3.65
C ILE A 21 7.74 15.52 4.58
N ILE A 22 6.91 16.43 4.05
CA ILE A 22 6.22 17.43 4.85
C ILE A 22 5.18 16.71 5.72
N ASN A 23 5.27 16.91 7.04
CA ASN A 23 4.40 16.29 8.05
C ASN A 23 4.45 14.73 8.01
N PRO A 24 5.60 14.12 8.34
CA PRO A 24 5.76 12.68 8.35
C PRO A 24 4.84 12.03 9.40
N PRO A 25 4.29 10.82 9.14
CA PRO A 25 3.45 10.15 10.12
C PRO A 25 4.27 9.79 11.36
N GLU A 26 3.91 10.33 12.52
CA GLU A 26 4.56 10.03 13.81
C GLU A 26 4.40 8.55 14.19
N ILE A 27 3.28 7.96 13.79
CA ILE A 27 2.90 6.57 14.04
C ILE A 27 2.42 5.94 12.73
N LEU A 28 2.92 4.74 12.44
CA LEU A 28 2.46 3.86 11.39
C LEU A 28 1.99 2.53 11.99
N TYR A 29 0.76 2.18 11.68
CA TYR A 29 0.23 0.83 11.85
C TYR A 29 0.66 0.01 10.65
N VAL A 30 1.19 -1.19 10.91
CA VAL A 30 1.74 -2.08 9.88
C VAL A 30 1.20 -3.49 10.10
N LYS A 31 0.67 -4.09 9.04
CA LYS A 31 0.30 -5.51 9.00
C LYS A 31 1.15 -6.19 7.93
N GLY A 32 1.87 -7.25 8.31
CA GLY A 32 2.93 -7.85 7.50
C GLY A 32 4.32 -7.36 7.92
N GLU A 33 5.26 -7.34 6.98
CA GLU A 33 6.64 -6.88 7.24
C GLU A 33 6.94 -5.58 6.50
N LEU A 34 7.75 -4.71 7.09
CA LEU A 34 8.22 -3.48 6.46
C LEU A 34 9.74 -3.46 6.54
N ASN A 35 10.40 -3.26 5.40
CA ASN A 35 11.85 -3.21 5.31
C ASN A 35 12.28 -1.80 4.85
N PRO A 36 13.03 -1.05 5.68
CA PRO A 36 13.38 0.34 5.40
C PRO A 36 14.36 0.54 4.23
N ASN A 37 15.00 -0.53 3.76
CA ASN A 37 16.01 -0.48 2.69
C ASN A 37 15.45 -0.86 1.31
N GLU A 38 14.13 -1.06 1.19
CA GLU A 38 13.52 -1.46 -0.08
C GLU A 38 13.46 -0.30 -1.08
N GLN A 39 13.69 -0.64 -2.35
CA GLN A 39 13.52 0.30 -3.45
C GLN A 39 12.05 0.29 -3.87
N CYS A 40 11.32 1.32 -3.45
CA CYS A 40 9.90 1.46 -3.69
C CYS A 40 9.61 2.21 -5.00
N PHE A 41 8.52 1.84 -5.67
CA PHE A 41 7.98 2.57 -6.81
C PHE A 41 6.48 2.79 -6.64
N ALA A 42 6.07 4.05 -6.57
CA ALA A 42 4.68 4.42 -6.40
C ALA A 42 3.91 4.31 -7.74
N VAL A 43 2.82 3.55 -7.75
CA VAL A 43 1.91 3.48 -8.89
C VAL A 43 0.54 3.98 -8.44
N VAL A 44 0.07 5.08 -9.04
CA VAL A 44 -1.21 5.71 -8.72
C VAL A 44 -1.99 6.00 -9.99
N GLY A 45 -3.32 6.05 -9.91
CA GLY A 45 -4.11 6.47 -11.06
C GLY A 45 -5.61 6.56 -10.79
N THR A 46 -6.38 6.63 -11.88
CA THR A 46 -7.83 6.78 -11.83
C THR A 46 -8.52 5.56 -11.21
N ARG A 47 -9.62 5.81 -10.50
CA ARG A 47 -10.51 4.77 -9.96
C ARG A 47 -11.36 4.09 -11.03
N MET A 48 -11.51 4.73 -12.19
CA MET A 48 -12.19 4.20 -13.37
C MET A 48 -11.25 4.34 -14.56
N CYS A 49 -10.52 3.25 -14.88
CA CYS A 49 -9.60 3.22 -16.01
C CYS A 49 -10.24 2.52 -17.22
N SER A 50 -9.73 2.83 -18.41
CA SER A 50 -10.08 2.09 -19.63
C SER A 50 -9.49 0.68 -19.60
N PRO A 51 -9.94 -0.24 -20.48
CA PRO A 51 -9.30 -1.54 -20.65
C PRO A 51 -7.80 -1.42 -20.96
N TYR A 52 -7.42 -0.44 -21.77
CA TYR A 52 -6.01 -0.13 -22.05
C TYR A 52 -5.25 0.32 -20.80
N GLY A 53 -5.82 1.23 -20.01
CA GLY A 53 -5.21 1.68 -18.76
C GLY A 53 -5.02 0.54 -17.76
N LYS A 54 -5.97 -0.39 -17.70
CA LYS A 54 -5.83 -1.63 -16.92
C LYS A 54 -4.66 -2.47 -17.41
N GLN A 55 -4.57 -2.72 -18.72
CA GLN A 55 -3.50 -3.52 -19.31
C GLN A 55 -2.12 -2.93 -19.01
N VAL A 56 -1.95 -1.63 -19.25
CA VAL A 56 -0.70 -0.91 -19.01
C VAL A 56 -0.31 -0.94 -17.53
N ALA A 57 -1.27 -0.76 -16.62
CA ALA A 57 -1.01 -0.86 -15.18
C ALA A 57 -0.51 -2.27 -14.78
N LEU A 58 -1.11 -3.32 -15.34
CA LEU A 58 -0.71 -4.70 -15.08
C LEU A 58 0.69 -5.02 -15.62
N GLU A 59 1.00 -4.54 -16.81
CA GLU A 59 2.29 -4.73 -17.48
C GLU A 59 3.40 -4.00 -16.72
N ILE A 60 3.29 -2.67 -16.58
CA ILE A 60 4.33 -1.84 -15.95
C ILE A 60 4.56 -2.23 -14.50
N ALA A 61 3.51 -2.34 -13.67
CA ALA A 61 3.68 -2.64 -12.25
C ALA A 61 4.27 -4.05 -12.05
N GLY A 62 3.87 -5.01 -12.89
CA GLY A 62 4.43 -6.34 -12.83
C GLY A 62 5.89 -6.39 -13.26
N ASP A 63 6.27 -5.69 -14.33
CA ASP A 63 7.64 -5.70 -14.85
C ASP A 63 8.61 -5.05 -13.86
N LEU A 64 8.19 -3.93 -13.25
CA LEU A 64 8.93 -3.28 -12.16
C LEU A 64 9.07 -4.20 -10.94
N ALA A 65 8.01 -4.93 -10.59
CA ALA A 65 8.06 -5.89 -9.47
C ALA A 65 9.02 -7.07 -9.76
N GLU A 66 9.05 -7.57 -10.99
CA GLU A 66 9.99 -8.60 -11.41
C GLU A 66 11.44 -8.12 -11.42
N ALA A 67 11.65 -6.86 -11.81
CA ALA A 67 12.94 -6.18 -11.73
C ALA A 67 13.42 -5.92 -10.29
N GLY A 68 12.61 -6.21 -9.27
CA GLY A 68 12.98 -6.14 -7.86
C GLY A 68 12.54 -4.86 -7.15
N LEU A 69 11.76 -3.99 -7.81
CA LEU A 69 11.15 -2.83 -7.16
C LEU A 69 9.90 -3.24 -6.38
N ILE A 70 9.67 -2.60 -5.24
CA ILE A 70 8.48 -2.80 -4.43
C ILE A 70 7.39 -1.84 -4.88
N ILE A 71 6.31 -2.37 -5.45
CA ILE A 71 5.17 -1.54 -5.84
C ILE A 71 4.50 -0.99 -4.58
N VAL A 72 4.33 0.33 -4.54
CA VAL A 72 3.60 1.03 -3.49
C VAL A 72 2.35 1.65 -4.10
N SER A 73 1.18 1.37 -3.53
CA SER A 73 -0.07 1.96 -4.00
C SER A 73 -1.12 2.02 -2.89
N GLY A 74 -2.29 2.52 -3.22
CA GLY A 74 -3.32 2.90 -2.26
C GLY A 74 -4.45 1.91 -2.06
N LEU A 75 -4.40 0.74 -2.68
CA LEU A 75 -5.47 -0.27 -2.68
C LEU A 75 -6.84 0.28 -3.15
N ALA A 76 -6.92 1.44 -3.80
CA ALA A 76 -8.17 1.97 -4.33
C ALA A 76 -8.68 1.13 -5.51
N PRO A 77 -9.98 1.19 -5.88
CA PRO A 77 -10.43 0.63 -7.15
C PRO A 77 -9.63 1.18 -8.32
N GLY A 78 -9.52 0.43 -9.42
CA GLY A 78 -8.87 0.88 -10.64
C GLY A 78 -7.36 0.62 -10.64
N ILE A 79 -6.57 1.64 -10.99
CA ILE A 79 -5.12 1.48 -11.22
C ILE A 79 -4.39 0.91 -10.00
N ASP A 80 -4.72 1.36 -8.78
CA ASP A 80 -4.12 0.86 -7.54
C ASP A 80 -4.37 -0.65 -7.35
N THR A 81 -5.62 -1.12 -7.56
CA THR A 81 -5.95 -2.56 -7.55
C THR A 81 -5.07 -3.31 -8.53
N PHE A 82 -4.99 -2.84 -9.78
CA PHE A 82 -4.27 -3.56 -10.84
C PHE A 82 -2.75 -3.58 -10.60
N ALA A 83 -2.19 -2.50 -10.06
CA ALA A 83 -0.77 -2.45 -9.71
C ALA A 83 -0.41 -3.51 -8.66
N HIS A 84 -1.21 -3.63 -7.60
CA HIS A 84 -1.02 -4.67 -6.58
C HIS A 84 -1.28 -6.07 -7.13
N THR A 85 -2.33 -6.24 -7.93
CA THR A 85 -2.65 -7.53 -8.58
C THR A 85 -1.48 -8.02 -9.41
N ALA A 86 -0.86 -7.16 -10.23
CA ALA A 86 0.28 -7.53 -11.06
C ALA A 86 1.47 -8.05 -10.25
N ALA A 87 1.82 -7.37 -9.15
CA ALA A 87 2.90 -7.80 -8.27
C ALA A 87 2.57 -9.16 -7.61
N VAL A 88 1.37 -9.28 -7.04
CA VAL A 88 0.92 -10.49 -6.34
C VAL A 88 0.84 -11.71 -7.27
N GLU A 89 0.31 -11.55 -8.47
CA GLU A 89 0.19 -12.65 -9.46
C GLU A 89 1.55 -13.16 -9.91
N ARG A 90 2.57 -12.30 -9.89
CA ARG A 90 3.98 -12.67 -10.16
C ARG A 90 4.72 -13.15 -8.90
N ASN A 91 4.00 -13.40 -7.80
CA ASN A 91 4.54 -13.76 -6.48
C ASN A 91 5.60 -12.77 -5.96
N LYS A 92 5.40 -11.49 -6.26
CA LYS A 92 6.24 -10.39 -5.80
C LYS A 92 5.55 -9.63 -4.67
N ARG A 93 6.39 -9.11 -3.78
CA ARG A 93 6.00 -8.28 -2.66
C ARG A 93 5.46 -6.93 -3.14
N THR A 94 4.46 -6.39 -2.45
CA THR A 94 3.97 -5.01 -2.63
C THR A 94 3.51 -4.41 -1.31
N ILE A 95 3.44 -3.07 -1.24
CA ILE A 95 3.05 -2.31 -0.03
C ILE A 95 1.78 -1.52 -0.35
N ALA A 96 0.69 -1.85 0.32
CA ALA A 96 -0.55 -1.08 0.26
C ALA A 96 -0.59 -0.06 1.41
N VAL A 97 -0.62 1.21 1.07
CA VAL A 97 -0.84 2.28 2.05
C VAL A 97 -2.34 2.49 2.13
N LEU A 98 -2.99 2.51 3.30
CA LEU A 98 -4.44 2.61 3.47
C LEU A 98 -4.85 3.93 4.12
N GLY A 99 -6.00 4.47 3.70
CA GLY A 99 -6.63 5.65 4.31
C GLY A 99 -7.65 5.29 5.39
N THR A 100 -7.52 4.08 5.94
CA THR A 100 -8.44 3.41 6.87
C THR A 100 -7.64 2.66 7.92
N GLY A 101 -8.30 2.07 8.92
CA GLY A 101 -7.69 1.02 9.74
C GLY A 101 -7.29 -0.21 8.91
N LEU A 102 -6.41 -1.05 9.47
CA LEU A 102 -5.89 -2.28 8.84
C LEU A 102 -6.66 -3.56 9.22
N ASP A 103 -7.66 -3.46 10.09
CA ASP A 103 -8.60 -4.54 10.36
C ASP A 103 -9.52 -4.78 9.16
N GLU A 104 -9.96 -6.02 8.99
CA GLU A 104 -10.71 -6.45 7.80
C GLU A 104 -12.00 -5.65 7.57
N LYS A 105 -12.65 -5.19 8.66
CA LYS A 105 -13.87 -4.38 8.58
C LYS A 105 -13.60 -2.97 8.06
N SER A 106 -12.39 -2.45 8.28
CA SER A 106 -12.01 -1.10 7.88
C SER A 106 -11.41 -1.03 6.47
N ILE A 107 -10.90 -2.15 5.94
CA ILE A 107 -10.31 -2.20 4.59
C ILE A 107 -11.27 -1.61 3.56
N TYR A 108 -10.78 -0.67 2.75
CA TYR A 108 -11.57 -0.06 1.70
C TYR A 108 -10.80 -0.05 0.37
N PRO A 109 -11.45 -0.43 -0.75
CA PRO A 109 -12.81 -0.97 -0.83
C PRO A 109 -12.87 -2.42 -0.32
N GLN A 110 -14.03 -2.84 0.20
CA GLN A 110 -14.22 -4.21 0.69
C GLN A 110 -14.05 -5.27 -0.41
N SER A 111 -14.28 -4.91 -1.68
CA SER A 111 -14.00 -5.79 -2.83
C SER A 111 -12.52 -6.17 -2.95
N ASN A 112 -11.60 -5.37 -2.41
CA ASN A 112 -10.16 -5.62 -2.42
C ASN A 112 -9.66 -6.37 -1.18
N LEU A 113 -10.54 -6.82 -0.27
CA LEU A 113 -10.14 -7.55 0.94
C LEU A 113 -9.29 -8.80 0.62
N LYS A 114 -9.71 -9.59 -0.38
CA LYS A 114 -8.95 -10.76 -0.84
C LYS A 114 -7.57 -10.38 -1.39
N LEU A 115 -7.50 -9.25 -2.11
CA LEU A 115 -6.23 -8.75 -2.62
C LEU A 115 -5.31 -8.32 -1.46
N ALA A 116 -5.84 -7.63 -0.45
CA ALA A 116 -5.08 -7.25 0.74
C ALA A 116 -4.52 -8.47 1.49
N GLN A 117 -5.29 -9.57 1.58
CA GLN A 117 -4.81 -10.83 2.13
C GLN A 117 -3.69 -11.43 1.28
N ARG A 118 -3.85 -11.46 -0.05
CA ARG A 118 -2.81 -11.95 -0.97
C ARG A 118 -1.52 -11.12 -0.95
N ILE A 119 -1.62 -9.82 -0.70
CA ILE A 119 -0.45 -8.96 -0.46
C ILE A 119 0.35 -9.47 0.75
N LEU A 120 -0.33 -9.79 1.86
CA LEU A 120 0.34 -10.33 3.05
C LEU A 120 0.96 -11.71 2.78
N GLU A 121 0.24 -12.59 2.09
CA GLU A 121 0.73 -13.94 1.74
C GLU A 121 1.99 -13.94 0.86
N THR A 122 2.19 -12.90 0.06
CA THR A 122 3.38 -12.73 -0.79
C THR A 122 4.53 -12.03 -0.05
N GLY A 123 4.44 -11.88 1.27
CA GLY A 123 5.43 -11.19 2.11
C GLY A 123 5.32 -9.66 2.06
N GLY A 124 4.27 -9.12 1.44
CA GLY A 124 3.95 -7.70 1.41
C GLY A 124 3.48 -7.14 2.75
N CYS A 125 3.04 -5.88 2.73
CA CYS A 125 2.42 -5.30 3.91
C CYS A 125 1.33 -4.29 3.57
N LEU A 126 0.48 -4.08 4.56
CA LEU A 126 -0.48 -3.00 4.61
C LEU A 126 0.01 -1.99 5.65
N ILE A 127 0.03 -0.71 5.31
CA ILE A 127 0.41 0.35 6.24
C ILE A 127 -0.67 1.41 6.34
N SER A 128 -0.85 2.01 7.50
CA SER A 128 -1.78 3.12 7.70
C SER A 128 -1.33 4.03 8.82
N GLU A 129 -1.64 5.31 8.73
CA GLU A 129 -1.48 6.27 9.83
C GLU A 129 -2.67 6.23 10.80
N TYR A 130 -3.73 5.50 10.46
CA TYR A 130 -4.96 5.45 11.23
C TYR A 130 -5.07 4.15 12.05
N PRO A 131 -5.52 4.23 13.32
CA PRO A 131 -5.68 3.05 14.17
C PRO A 131 -6.74 2.08 13.61
N PRO A 132 -6.68 0.79 14.01
CA PRO A 132 -7.73 -0.17 13.72
C PRO A 132 -9.13 0.36 14.11
N GLY A 133 -10.12 0.10 13.26
CA GLY A 133 -11.49 0.59 13.39
C GLY A 133 -11.74 1.94 12.73
N THR A 134 -10.72 2.60 12.16
CA THR A 134 -10.91 3.90 11.50
C THR A 134 -11.53 3.74 10.10
N PRO A 135 -12.73 4.29 9.84
CA PRO A 135 -13.31 4.24 8.51
C PRO A 135 -12.63 5.22 7.54
N GLY A 136 -12.66 4.89 6.26
CA GLY A 136 -12.19 5.79 5.21
C GLY A 136 -13.13 6.99 5.00
N SER A 137 -12.56 8.16 4.69
CA SER A 137 -13.33 9.35 4.39
C SER A 137 -12.71 10.17 3.25
N LYS A 138 -13.45 11.16 2.75
CA LYS A 138 -12.96 12.12 1.74
C LYS A 138 -11.70 12.89 2.18
N PHE A 139 -11.39 12.91 3.47
CA PHE A 139 -10.20 13.58 4.02
C PHE A 139 -9.03 12.63 4.22
N THR A 140 -9.28 11.37 4.59
CA THR A 140 -8.20 10.41 4.85
C THR A 140 -7.52 9.93 3.57
N PHE A 141 -8.27 9.80 2.46
CA PHE A 141 -7.67 9.36 1.19
C PHE A 141 -6.64 10.35 0.63
N PRO A 142 -6.88 11.68 0.56
CA PRO A 142 -5.85 12.63 0.17
C PRO A 142 -4.66 12.67 1.14
N GLN A 143 -4.91 12.61 2.46
CA GLN A 143 -3.85 12.64 3.48
C GLN A 143 -2.88 11.46 3.37
N ARG A 144 -3.42 10.26 3.07
CA ARG A 144 -2.64 9.05 2.85
C ARG A 144 -1.69 9.17 1.65
N ASN A 145 -2.06 9.91 0.60
CA ASN A 145 -1.26 9.97 -0.63
C ASN A 145 0.16 10.51 -0.44
N ARG A 146 0.39 11.37 0.56
CA ARG A 146 1.76 11.83 0.89
C ARG A 146 2.67 10.70 1.34
N ILE A 147 2.11 9.65 1.95
CA ILE A 147 2.83 8.44 2.39
C ILE A 147 3.12 7.54 1.18
N ILE A 148 2.26 7.54 0.15
CA ILE A 148 2.54 6.77 -1.08
C ILE A 148 3.70 7.40 -1.85
N SER A 149 3.75 8.74 -1.94
CA SER A 149 4.78 9.45 -2.69
C SER A 149 6.10 9.61 -1.95
N GLY A 150 6.06 9.51 -0.62
CA GLY A 150 7.21 9.68 0.26
C GLY A 150 8.03 8.42 0.39
#